data_AF-A0A443QBZ5-F1
#
_entry.id   AF-A0A443QBZ5-F1
#
_cell.length_a   1.000
_cell.length_b   1.000
_cell.length_c   1.000
_cell.angle_alpha   90.00
_cell.angle_beta   90.00
_cell.angle_gamma   90.00
#
_symmetry.space_group_name_H-M   'P 1'
#
loop_
_entity.id
_entity.type
_entity.pdbx_description
1 polymer ?
#
loop_
_entity_poly.entity_id
_entity_poly.type
_entity_poly.pdbx_seq_one_letter_code
_entity_poly.pdbx_strand_id
1 'polypeptide(L)'
;SKNRVQLYKNVFQPKLKHPQTLAVIGLVQPLGAIFPIAELHSRWFCLLMKGQRKLPSEEQMLRIVKEDNERNAKRYYESTRHTIQVDWVACMDEIATLVGVKPNLYTIALTDPLLWYKMYFGPCLPYQYRLTGPHPWKGA
;
A
#
# COMPACT_ATOMS: atom_id res chain seq x y z
N SER A 1 14.77 16.88 16.53
CA SER A 1 14.74 15.42 16.32
C SER A 1 14.50 15.15 14.83
N LYS A 2 15.17 14.16 14.23
CA LYS A 2 14.90 13.74 12.84
C LYS A 2 13.75 12.71 12.90
N ASN A 3 12.52 13.10 12.58
CA ASN A 3 11.32 12.24 12.61
C ASN A 3 11.32 11.17 11.50
N ARG A 4 12.36 10.34 11.42
CA ARG A 4 12.47 9.27 10.41
C ARG A 4 11.79 8.00 10.93
N VAL A 5 10.73 7.60 10.25
CA VAL A 5 9.98 6.37 10.54
C VAL A 5 10.75 5.19 9.92
N GLN A 6 11.05 4.17 10.72
CA GLN A 6 11.69 2.93 10.28
C GLN A 6 10.66 1.79 10.27
N LEU A 7 9.61 1.94 9.47
CA LEU A 7 8.56 0.94 9.32
C LEU A 7 8.47 0.49 7.87
N TYR A 8 8.46 -0.82 7.65
CA TYR A 8 8.24 -1.41 6.34
C TYR A 8 6.86 -1.00 5.83
N LYS A 9 6.85 -0.29 4.70
CA LYS A 9 5.65 0.30 4.08
C LYS A 9 4.81 1.16 5.02
N ASN A 10 5.45 1.78 6.03
CA ASN A 10 4.78 2.53 7.10
C ASN A 10 3.80 1.72 7.97
N VAL A 11 3.94 0.38 7.99
CA VAL A 11 3.05 -0.52 8.74
C VAL A 11 3.79 -1.35 9.79
N PHE A 12 4.86 -2.06 9.40
CA PHE A 12 5.48 -3.08 10.25
C PHE A 12 6.87 -2.66 10.74
N GLN A 13 7.20 -2.95 12.00
CA GLN A 13 8.55 -2.73 12.54
C GLN A 13 9.44 -3.95 12.23
N PRO A 14 10.44 -3.83 11.32
CA PRO A 14 11.22 -4.99 10.87
C PRO A 14 11.98 -5.71 11.99
N LYS A 15 12.43 -4.98 13.02
CA LYS A 15 13.27 -5.51 14.10
C LYS A 15 12.54 -6.29 15.19
N LEU A 16 11.21 -6.42 15.08
CA LEU A 16 10.47 -7.29 15.99
C LEU A 16 10.78 -8.75 15.66
N LYS A 17 10.91 -9.60 16.68
CA LYS A 17 11.07 -11.05 16.48
C LYS A 17 9.93 -11.67 15.65
N HIS A 18 8.72 -11.14 15.81
CA HIS A 18 7.53 -11.53 15.07
C HIS A 18 6.87 -10.26 14.48
N PRO A 19 7.40 -9.71 13.37
CA PRO A 19 6.97 -8.40 12.87
C PRO A 19 5.51 -8.38 12.44
N GLN A 20 4.97 -9.51 11.99
CA GLN A 20 3.58 -9.64 11.56
C GLN A 20 2.53 -9.54 12.68
N THR A 21 2.92 -9.53 13.96
CA THR A 21 1.96 -9.50 15.09
C THR A 21 1.58 -8.09 15.53
N LEU A 22 2.24 -7.06 15.01
CA LEU A 22 1.95 -5.67 15.33
C LEU A 22 2.02 -4.81 14.07
N ALA A 23 0.91 -4.16 13.73
CA ALA A 23 0.81 -3.25 12.61
C ALA A 23 0.43 -1.84 13.09
N VAL A 24 1.06 -0.83 12.52
CA VAL A 24 0.62 0.56 12.62
C VAL A 24 -0.25 0.89 11.43
N ILE A 25 -1.52 1.22 11.65
CA ILE A 25 -2.48 1.45 10.58
C ILE A 25 -2.61 2.95 10.31
N GLY A 26 -2.32 3.35 9.08
CA GLY A 26 -2.57 4.71 8.60
C GLY A 26 -1.52 5.73 9.01
N LEU A 27 -0.29 5.29 9.36
CA LEU A 27 0.82 6.22 9.60
C LEU A 27 1.41 6.74 8.27
N VAL A 28 0.60 7.43 7.49
CA VAL A 28 0.95 7.97 6.18
C VAL A 28 0.29 9.33 5.98
N GLN A 29 0.92 10.21 5.22
CA GLN A 29 0.34 11.48 4.80
C GLN A 29 0.23 11.50 3.26
N PRO A 30 -0.85 10.94 2.70
CA PRO A 30 -1.01 10.84 1.27
C PRO A 30 -1.39 12.19 0.64
N LEU A 31 -0.98 12.39 -0.61
CA LEU A 31 -1.63 13.35 -1.51
C LEU A 31 -2.98 12.77 -1.99
N GLY A 32 -3.94 12.64 -1.08
CA GLY A 32 -5.22 12.00 -1.31
C GLY A 32 -5.92 11.60 -0.01
N ALA A 33 -6.87 10.67 -0.07
CA ALA A 33 -7.61 10.21 1.11
C ALA A 33 -6.82 9.14 1.89
N ILE A 34 -6.77 9.27 3.22
CA ILE A 34 -6.11 8.29 4.11
C ILE A 34 -6.96 7.04 4.35
N PHE A 35 -8.29 7.16 4.35
CA PHE A 35 -9.19 6.06 4.70
C PHE A 35 -9.02 4.81 3.81
N PRO A 36 -8.89 4.94 2.47
CA PRO A 36 -8.63 3.79 1.60
C PRO A 36 -7.29 3.09 1.91
N ILE A 37 -6.26 3.85 2.24
CA ILE A 37 -4.95 3.29 2.57
C ILE A 37 -5.01 2.54 3.91
N ALA A 38 -5.66 3.13 4.92
CA ALA A 38 -5.88 2.48 6.21
C ALA A 38 -6.70 1.18 6.07
N GLU A 39 -7.69 1.15 5.18
CA GLU A 39 -8.46 -0.05 4.85
C GLU A 39 -7.59 -1.14 4.23
N LEU A 40 -6.74 -0.82 3.24
CA LEU A 40 -5.83 -1.77 2.64
C LEU A 40 -4.74 -2.25 3.62
N HIS A 41 -4.20 -1.38 4.46
CA HIS A 41 -3.32 -1.78 5.56
C HIS A 41 -3.98 -2.81 6.48
N SER A 42 -5.25 -2.58 6.83
CA SER A 42 -6.02 -3.48 7.69
C SER A 42 -6.27 -4.83 7.02
N ARG A 43 -6.64 -4.83 5.73
CA ARG A 43 -6.79 -6.07 4.94
C ARG A 43 -5.48 -6.85 4.89
N TRP A 44 -4.37 -6.18 4.63
CA TRP A 44 -3.05 -6.81 4.58
C TRP A 44 -2.67 -7.44 5.92
N PHE A 45 -2.83 -6.70 7.02
CA PHE A 45 -2.56 -7.20 8.36
C PHE A 45 -3.41 -8.43 8.70
N CYS A 46 -4.71 -8.41 8.43
CA CYS A 46 -5.58 -9.56 8.65
C CYS A 46 -5.13 -10.80 7.85
N LEU A 47 -4.69 -10.63 6.60
CA LEU A 47 -4.19 -11.75 5.80
C LEU A 47 -2.87 -12.34 6.34
N LEU A 48 -1.98 -11.48 6.87
CA LEU A 48 -0.74 -11.90 7.53
C LEU A 48 -1.04 -12.68 8.82
N MET A 49 -1.96 -12.18 9.64
CA MET A 49 -2.40 -12.85 10.89
C MET A 49 -3.05 -14.22 10.61
N LYS A 50 -3.75 -14.37 9.48
CA LYS A 50 -4.30 -15.66 9.03
C LYS A 50 -3.26 -16.57 8.34
N GLY A 51 -2.01 -16.14 8.20
CA GLY A 51 -0.95 -16.89 7.51
C GLY A 51 -1.12 -17.00 5.98
N GLN A 52 -2.05 -16.25 5.39
CA GLN A 52 -2.33 -16.26 3.95
C GLN A 52 -1.34 -15.39 3.15
N ARG A 53 -0.63 -14.50 3.85
CA ARG A 53 0.48 -13.69 3.33
C ARG A 53 1.67 -13.81 4.29
N LYS A 54 2.86 -13.48 3.80
CA LYS A 54 4.09 -13.46 4.60
C LYS A 54 4.83 -12.14 4.39
N LEU A 55 5.45 -11.64 5.44
CA LEU A 55 6.42 -10.55 5.32
C LEU A 55 7.73 -11.10 4.73
N PRO A 56 8.50 -10.27 4.01
CA PRO A 56 9.86 -10.63 3.63
C PRO A 56 10.79 -10.68 4.84
N SER A 57 12.05 -11.08 4.64
CA SER A 57 13.07 -11.10 5.70
C SER A 57 13.32 -9.70 6.30
N GLU A 58 13.89 -9.66 7.51
CA GLU A 58 14.26 -8.42 8.19
C GLU A 58 15.18 -7.57 7.31
N GLU A 59 16.21 -8.17 6.72
CA GLU A 59 17.18 -7.49 5.87
C GLU A 59 16.51 -6.88 4.63
N GLN A 60 15.59 -7.61 4.01
CA GLN A 60 14.82 -7.12 2.87
C GLN A 60 13.90 -5.96 3.26
N MET A 61 13.20 -6.07 4.40
CA MET A 61 12.35 -4.99 4.90
C MET A 61 13.17 -3.73 5.19
N LEU A 62 14.30 -3.85 5.88
CA LEU A 62 15.20 -2.73 6.19
C LEU A 62 15.77 -2.09 4.91
N ARG A 63 16.14 -2.90 3.91
CA ARG A 63 16.58 -2.39 2.60
C ARG A 63 15.49 -1.57 1.93
N ILE A 64 14.26 -2.09 1.88
CA ILE A 64 13.13 -1.38 1.27
C ILE A 64 12.80 -0.10 2.04
N VAL A 65 12.85 -0.12 3.37
CA VAL A 65 12.67 1.10 4.20
C VAL A 65 13.70 2.16 3.84
N LYS A 66 14.96 1.77 3.61
CA LYS A 66 16.01 2.71 3.19
C LYS A 66 15.72 3.29 1.81
N GLU A 67 15.38 2.44 0.83
CA GLU A 67 15.04 2.84 -0.53
C GLU A 67 13.82 3.78 -0.58
N ASP A 68 12.76 3.48 0.17
CA ASP A 68 11.55 4.29 0.27
C ASP A 68 11.87 5.67 0.90
N ASN A 69 12.68 5.71 1.95
CA ASN A 69 13.13 6.96 2.58
C ASN A 69 13.97 7.82 1.62
N GLU A 70 14.89 7.21 0.87
CA GLU A 70 15.70 7.92 -0.13
C GLU A 70 14.86 8.45 -1.29
N ARG A 71 13.88 7.66 -1.76
CA ARG A 71 12.93 8.10 -2.79
C ARG A 71 12.10 9.29 -2.31
N ASN A 72 11.59 9.22 -1.08
CA ASN A 72 10.79 10.31 -0.50
C ASN A 72 11.62 11.58 -0.30
N ALA A 73 12.87 11.47 0.16
CA ALA A 73 13.77 12.61 0.32
C ALA A 73 14.14 13.30 -1.01
N LYS A 74 14.17 12.55 -2.12
CA LYS A 74 14.37 13.12 -3.46
C LYS A 74 13.11 13.80 -4.02
N ARG A 75 11.93 13.26 -3.71
CA ARG A 75 10.65 13.70 -4.27
C ARG A 75 10.03 14.87 -3.49
N TYR A 76 10.21 14.90 -2.19
CA TYR A 76 9.64 15.91 -1.30
C TYR A 76 10.75 16.71 -0.63
N TYR A 77 10.57 18.03 -0.54
CA TYR A 77 11.54 18.92 0.11
C TYR A 77 11.85 18.46 1.54
N GLU A 78 13.12 18.47 1.98
CA GLU A 78 13.48 18.06 3.34
C GLU A 78 12.87 19.02 4.38
N SER A 79 11.70 18.67 4.91
CA SER A 79 11.09 19.32 6.06
C SER A 79 10.69 18.26 7.10
N THR A 80 10.62 18.66 8.37
CA THR A 80 10.15 17.79 9.46
C THR A 80 8.72 17.26 9.28
N ARG A 81 7.96 17.83 8.32
CA ARG A 81 6.59 17.42 7.96
C ARG A 81 6.51 16.44 6.78
N HIS A 82 7.62 16.16 6.09
CA HIS A 82 7.62 15.36 4.85
C HIS A 82 8.16 13.93 5.03
N THR A 83 8.13 13.40 6.25
CA THR A 83 8.76 12.11 6.56
C THR A 83 7.91 10.88 6.23
N ILE A 84 6.59 11.07 6.03
CA ILE A 84 5.62 10.01 5.72
C ILE A 84 4.74 10.33 4.51
N GLN A 85 5.18 11.26 3.65
CA GLN A 85 4.45 11.64 2.45
C GLN A 85 4.48 10.54 1.39
N VAL A 86 3.32 10.28 0.77
CA VAL A 86 3.18 9.28 -0.28
C VAL A 86 2.25 9.77 -1.39
N ASP A 87 2.54 9.38 -2.64
CA ASP A 87 1.58 9.53 -3.73
C ASP A 87 0.47 8.49 -3.59
N TRP A 88 -0.79 8.94 -3.63
CA TRP A 88 -1.93 8.10 -3.28
C TRP A 88 -2.07 6.86 -4.18
N VAL A 89 -2.02 7.02 -5.51
CA VAL A 89 -2.17 5.91 -6.47
C VAL A 89 -1.06 4.88 -6.30
N ALA A 90 0.20 5.33 -6.23
CA ALA A 90 1.36 4.44 -6.10
C ALA A 90 1.31 3.66 -4.78
N CYS A 91 0.95 4.32 -3.67
CA CYS A 91 0.81 3.68 -2.36
C CYS A 91 -0.32 2.64 -2.36
N MET A 92 -1.50 3.00 -2.90
CA MET A 92 -2.64 2.09 -2.99
C MET A 92 -2.30 0.86 -3.84
N ASP A 93 -1.70 1.04 -5.02
CA ASP A 93 -1.28 -0.05 -5.91
C ASP A 93 -0.26 -0.98 -5.27
N GLU A 94 0.72 -0.42 -4.55
CA GLU A 94 1.75 -1.19 -3.87
C GLU A 94 1.14 -2.09 -2.78
N ILE A 95 0.32 -1.52 -1.90
CA ILE A 95 -0.34 -2.29 -0.83
C ILE A 95 -1.35 -3.27 -1.44
N ALA A 96 -2.11 -2.87 -2.46
CA ALA A 96 -3.04 -3.73 -3.16
C ALA A 96 -2.35 -4.93 -3.80
N THR A 97 -1.11 -4.77 -4.27
CA THR A 97 -0.28 -5.89 -4.78
C THR A 97 0.06 -6.87 -3.66
N LEU A 98 0.46 -6.36 -2.48
CA LEU A 98 0.76 -7.18 -1.30
C LEU A 98 -0.47 -7.94 -0.77
N VAL A 99 -1.64 -7.32 -0.84
CA VAL A 99 -2.94 -7.94 -0.51
C VAL A 99 -3.36 -8.93 -1.62
N GLY A 100 -3.00 -8.67 -2.88
CA GLY A 100 -3.39 -9.41 -4.07
C GLY A 100 -4.75 -9.00 -4.62
N VAL A 101 -5.06 -7.70 -4.58
CA VAL A 101 -6.33 -7.09 -5.02
C VAL A 101 -6.11 -5.98 -6.05
N LYS A 102 -4.85 -5.76 -6.47
CA LYS A 102 -4.53 -4.83 -7.55
C LYS A 102 -5.12 -5.39 -8.87
N PRO A 103 -6.02 -4.66 -9.53
CA PRO A 103 -6.61 -5.12 -10.78
C PRO A 103 -5.55 -5.27 -11.87
N ASN A 104 -5.64 -6.35 -12.65
CA ASN A 104 -4.80 -6.52 -13.82
C ASN A 104 -5.44 -5.83 -15.03
N LEU A 105 -4.93 -4.66 -15.38
CA LEU A 105 -5.47 -3.86 -16.48
C LEU A 105 -5.39 -4.57 -17.84
N TYR A 106 -4.38 -5.42 -18.09
CA TYR A 106 -4.32 -6.18 -19.34
C TYR A 106 -5.46 -7.19 -19.45
N THR A 107 -5.73 -7.92 -18.36
CA THR A 107 -6.86 -8.86 -18.31
C THR A 107 -8.18 -8.12 -18.49
N ILE A 108 -8.36 -6.98 -17.81
CA ILE A 108 -9.59 -6.20 -17.90
C ILE A 108 -9.76 -5.61 -19.30
N ALA A 109 -8.70 -5.15 -19.96
CA ALA A 109 -8.78 -4.66 -21.35
C ALA A 109 -9.35 -5.71 -22.32
N LEU A 110 -9.06 -6.99 -22.07
CA LEU A 110 -9.53 -8.10 -22.89
C LEU A 110 -10.95 -8.56 -22.53
N THR A 111 -11.33 -8.52 -21.25
CA THR A 111 -12.63 -9.04 -20.78
C THR A 111 -13.73 -7.99 -20.67
N ASP A 112 -13.38 -6.74 -20.32
CA ASP A 112 -14.29 -5.61 -20.15
C ASP A 112 -13.58 -4.29 -20.57
N PRO A 113 -13.54 -3.98 -21.88
CA PRO A 113 -12.82 -2.83 -22.39
C PRO A 113 -13.41 -1.49 -21.92
N LEU A 114 -14.71 -1.45 -21.58
CA LEU A 114 -15.35 -0.25 -21.07
C LEU A 114 -14.90 0.04 -19.63
N LEU A 115 -14.85 -0.99 -18.79
CA LEU A 115 -14.29 -0.85 -17.44
C LEU A 115 -12.82 -0.48 -17.49
N TRP A 116 -12.03 -1.11 -18.36
CA TRP A 116 -10.62 -0.77 -18.56
C TRP A 116 -10.44 0.71 -18.91
N TYR A 117 -11.22 1.23 -19.88
CA TYR A 117 -11.17 2.63 -20.28
C TYR A 117 -11.47 3.57 -19.11
N LYS A 118 -12.53 3.26 -18.33
CA LYS A 118 -12.91 4.05 -17.14
C LYS A 118 -11.84 4.01 -16.04
N MET A 119 -11.16 2.89 -15.87
CA MET A 119 -10.08 2.76 -14.88
C MET A 119 -8.83 3.51 -15.30
N TYR A 120 -8.50 3.48 -16.59
CA TYR A 120 -7.27 4.09 -17.11
C TYR A 120 -7.39 5.61 -17.29
N PHE A 121 -8.53 6.08 -17.82
CA PHE A 121 -8.75 7.50 -18.13
C PHE A 121 -9.65 8.22 -17.11
N GLY A 122 -10.36 7.49 -16.26
CA GLY A 122 -11.19 8.05 -15.20
C GLY A 122 -10.46 8.24 -13.87
N PRO A 123 -11.16 8.70 -12.83
CA PRO A 123 -10.57 8.84 -11.51
C PRO A 123 -10.22 7.45 -10.92
N CYS A 124 -9.04 7.34 -10.32
CA CYS A 124 -8.67 6.15 -9.54
C CYS A 124 -9.41 6.19 -8.20
N LEU A 125 -10.46 5.37 -8.08
CA LEU A 125 -11.35 5.35 -6.91
C LEU A 125 -11.17 4.06 -6.09
N PRO A 126 -11.37 4.09 -4.75
CA PRO A 126 -11.05 2.96 -3.87
C PRO A 126 -11.76 1.64 -4.19
N TYR A 127 -12.97 1.71 -4.77
CA TYR A 127 -13.73 0.52 -5.14
C TYR A 127 -13.01 -0.34 -6.19
N GLN A 128 -12.07 0.23 -6.97
CA GLN A 128 -11.25 -0.52 -7.92
C GLN A 128 -10.49 -1.67 -7.23
N TYR A 129 -10.06 -1.50 -5.98
CA TYR A 129 -9.37 -2.52 -5.17
C TYR A 129 -10.32 -3.54 -4.51
N ARG A 130 -11.59 -3.57 -4.95
CA ARG A 130 -12.63 -4.56 -4.61
C ARG A 130 -13.15 -5.32 -5.84
N LEU A 131 -12.62 -5.04 -7.04
CA LEU A 131 -12.98 -5.74 -8.28
C LEU A 131 -12.44 -7.18 -8.32
N THR A 132 -11.24 -7.41 -7.76
CA THR A 132 -10.52 -8.69 -7.86
C THR A 132 -9.88 -9.08 -6.53
N GLY A 133 -9.39 -10.33 -6.46
CA GLY A 133 -8.69 -10.85 -5.30
C GLY A 133 -9.65 -11.28 -4.17
N PRO A 134 -9.15 -11.41 -2.92
CA PRO A 134 -9.95 -11.87 -1.80
C PRO A 134 -11.02 -10.85 -1.39
N HIS A 135 -12.25 -11.36 -1.17
CA HIS A 135 -13.44 -10.62 -0.74
C HIS A 135 -13.84 -9.50 -1.73
N PRO A 136 -14.12 -9.83 -3.00
CA PRO A 136 -14.57 -8.85 -3.99
C PRO A 136 -15.97 -8.33 -3.64
N TRP A 137 -16.26 -7.09 -4.01
CA TRP A 137 -17.58 -6.49 -3.82
C TRP A 137 -18.33 -6.47 -5.14
N LYS A 138 -19.50 -7.10 -5.21
CA LYS A 138 -20.31 -7.20 -6.45
C LYS A 138 -20.78 -5.84 -7.00
N GLY A 139 -20.80 -4.79 -6.18
CA GLY A 139 -21.18 -3.44 -6.58
C GLY A 139 -20.01 -2.52 -6.90
N ALA A 140 -18.77 -3.04 -6.91
CA ALA A 140 -17.57 -2.31 -7.32
C ALA A 140 -17.52 -2.14 -8.85
#